data_AF-A0A293M7S5-F1
#
_entry.id   AF-A0A293M7S5-F1
#
_cell.length_a   1.000
_cell.length_b   1.000
_cell.length_c   1.000
_cell.angle_alpha   90.00
_cell.angle_beta   90.00
_cell.angle_gamma   90.00
#
_symmetry.space_group_name_H-M   'P 1'
#
loop_
_entity.id
_entity.type
_entity.pdbx_description
1 polymer ?
#
loop_
_entity_poly.entity_id
_entity_poly.type
_entity_poly.pdbx_seq_one_letter_code
_entity_poly.pdbx_strand_id
1 'polypeptide(L)'
;MVKDLQQVKNAENEREMLLASNKSLADFNLSREPKLRQCRQRLQELYSTAQELKQEAEQNKKKLDAVGGQASLETTLALLQTAAAQAEEESEKIANKFLDNEHSVESFLEEFTVSRKLAHLRRVKVEKMTELLTRGSRGLPYGAATRGHLHFLAVLLLQPHLLLLPQLLPHTLPTSTLLHIHIHTRSFLCLFLTCNLRGIIGDVKNDG
;
A
#
# COMPACT_ATOMS: atom_id res chain seq x y z
N MET A 1 -2.84 1.17 -96.16
CA MET A 1 -4.04 0.44 -95.70
C MET A 1 -3.80 -0.54 -94.54
N VAL A 2 -2.59 -0.66 -93.97
CA VAL A 2 -2.35 -1.57 -92.82
C VAL A 2 -2.96 -1.03 -91.50
N LYS A 3 -3.02 0.30 -91.34
CA LYS A 3 -3.60 0.95 -90.16
C LYS A 3 -5.12 0.79 -90.03
N ASP A 4 -5.81 0.43 -91.11
CA ASP A 4 -7.26 0.29 -91.14
C ASP A 4 -7.74 -1.13 -90.79
N LEU A 5 -6.82 -2.09 -90.69
CA LEU A 5 -7.11 -3.47 -90.30
C LEU A 5 -7.64 -3.52 -88.87
N GLN A 6 -8.74 -4.25 -88.68
CA GLN A 6 -9.44 -4.31 -87.38
C GLN A 6 -8.56 -4.86 -86.25
N GLN A 7 -7.66 -5.79 -86.56
CA GLN A 7 -6.69 -6.33 -85.60
C GLN A 7 -5.71 -5.25 -85.10
N VAL A 8 -5.27 -4.35 -85.98
CA VAL A 8 -4.35 -3.25 -85.63
C VAL A 8 -5.09 -2.23 -84.76
N LYS A 9 -6.33 -1.87 -85.11
CA LYS A 9 -7.16 -0.96 -84.29
C LYS A 9 -7.44 -1.50 -82.89
N ASN A 10 -7.76 -2.79 -82.77
CA ASN A 10 -8.02 -3.41 -81.48
C ASN A 10 -6.75 -3.40 -80.60
N ALA A 11 -5.59 -3.69 -81.17
CA ALA A 11 -4.32 -3.65 -80.46
C ALA A 11 -3.91 -2.21 -80.06
N GLU A 12 -4.19 -1.21 -80.89
CA GLU A 12 -3.94 0.20 -80.54
C GLU A 12 -4.86 0.67 -79.40
N ASN A 13 -6.14 0.29 -79.43
CA ASN A 13 -7.10 0.61 -78.36
C ASN A 13 -6.69 -0.05 -77.03
N GLU A 14 -6.28 -1.32 -77.06
CA GLU A 14 -5.82 -2.02 -75.86
C GLU A 14 -4.54 -1.40 -75.29
N ARG A 15 -3.60 -1.01 -76.16
CA ARG A 15 -2.41 -0.26 -75.77
C ARG A 15 -2.77 1.08 -75.12
N GLU A 16 -3.69 1.85 -75.69
CA GLU A 16 -4.15 3.11 -75.10
C GLU A 16 -4.83 2.91 -73.75
N MET A 17 -5.68 1.88 -73.61
CA MET A 17 -6.30 1.54 -72.33
C MET A 17 -5.25 1.17 -71.27
N LEU A 18 -4.26 0.36 -71.62
CA LEU A 18 -3.17 -0.04 -70.71
C LEU A 18 -2.30 1.16 -70.33
N LEU A 19 -1.98 2.06 -71.28
CA LEU A 19 -1.22 3.27 -71.01
C LEU A 19 -2.00 4.22 -70.09
N ALA A 20 -3.29 4.41 -70.33
CA ALA A 20 -4.15 5.23 -69.48
C ALA A 20 -4.26 4.64 -68.06
N SER A 21 -4.44 3.32 -67.95
CA SER A 21 -4.49 2.60 -66.67
C SER A 21 -3.17 2.71 -65.90
N ASN A 22 -2.04 2.45 -66.57
CA ASN A 22 -0.71 2.55 -65.97
C ASN A 22 -0.41 3.98 -65.50
N LYS A 23 -0.76 4.99 -66.31
CA LYS A 23 -0.63 6.39 -65.95
C LYS A 23 -1.46 6.73 -64.70
N SER A 24 -2.72 6.30 -64.65
CA SER A 24 -3.58 6.53 -63.49
C SER A 24 -3.03 5.87 -62.22
N LEU A 25 -2.49 4.65 -62.33
CA LEU A 25 -1.82 3.95 -61.24
C LEU A 25 -0.54 4.67 -60.78
N ALA A 26 0.26 5.16 -61.72
CA ALA A 26 1.48 5.91 -61.42
C ALA A 26 1.14 7.23 -60.70
N ASP A 27 0.17 7.99 -61.21
CA ASP A 27 -0.29 9.24 -60.59
C ASP A 27 -0.86 8.99 -59.18
N PHE A 28 -1.62 7.91 -59.01
CA PHE A 28 -2.13 7.51 -57.68
C PHE A 28 -1.00 7.13 -56.72
N ASN A 29 -0.02 6.33 -57.17
CA ASN A 29 1.13 5.94 -56.35
C ASN A 29 1.96 7.16 -55.92
N LEU A 30 2.24 8.07 -56.87
CA LEU A 30 2.94 9.33 -56.61
C LEU A 30 2.17 10.21 -55.62
N SER A 31 0.84 10.25 -55.72
CA SER A 31 -0.01 11.00 -54.77
C SER A 31 0.03 10.48 -53.33
N ARG A 32 0.33 9.18 -53.14
CA ARG A 32 0.40 8.54 -51.82
C ARG A 32 1.76 8.64 -51.16
N GLU A 33 2.81 8.73 -51.94
CA GLU A 33 4.18 8.84 -51.47
C GLU A 33 4.40 9.94 -50.40
N PRO A 34 3.92 11.19 -50.56
CA PRO A 34 4.13 12.23 -49.55
C PRO A 34 3.46 11.90 -48.22
N LYS A 35 2.26 11.30 -48.25
CA LYS A 35 1.53 10.88 -47.04
C LYS A 35 2.28 9.77 -46.32
N LEU A 36 2.79 8.78 -47.06
CA LEU A 36 3.59 7.70 -46.49
C LEU A 36 4.91 8.21 -45.90
N ARG A 37 5.59 9.13 -46.58
CA ARG A 37 6.81 9.77 -46.07
C ARG A 37 6.52 10.52 -44.77
N GLN A 38 5.46 11.34 -44.74
CA GLN A 38 5.08 12.07 -43.53
C GLN A 38 4.73 11.14 -42.37
N CYS A 39 3.95 10.07 -42.62
CA CYS A 39 3.63 9.09 -41.58
C CYS A 39 4.87 8.38 -41.05
N ARG A 40 5.82 8.01 -41.92
CA ARG A 40 7.09 7.39 -41.50
C ARG A 40 7.93 8.34 -40.65
N GLN A 41 8.06 9.60 -41.06
CA GLN A 41 8.78 10.61 -40.29
C GLN A 41 8.16 10.81 -38.91
N ARG A 42 6.84 10.99 -38.85
CA ARG A 42 6.11 11.14 -37.58
C ARG A 42 6.26 9.92 -36.67
N LEU A 43 6.24 8.71 -37.23
CA LEU A 43 6.46 7.48 -36.48
C LEU A 43 7.88 7.45 -35.90
N GLN A 44 8.88 7.83 -36.69
CA GLN A 44 10.27 7.87 -36.25
C GLN A 44 10.49 8.89 -35.13
N GLU A 45 9.90 10.08 -35.25
CA GLU A 45 9.93 11.11 -34.21
C GLU A 45 9.29 10.63 -32.91
N LEU A 46 8.06 10.09 -32.97
CA LEU A 46 7.36 9.56 -31.81
C LEU A 46 8.10 8.39 -31.15
N TYR A 47 8.75 7.55 -31.95
CA TYR A 47 9.55 6.46 -31.43
C TYR A 47 10.80 6.97 -30.71
N SER A 48 11.49 7.98 -31.27
CA SER A 48 12.65 8.62 -30.63
C SER A 48 12.26 9.22 -29.28
N THR A 49 11.19 10.01 -29.25
CA THR A 49 10.74 10.66 -28.00
C THR A 49 10.29 9.63 -26.97
N ALA A 50 9.59 8.57 -27.38
CA ALA A 50 9.22 7.48 -26.48
C ALA A 50 10.46 6.76 -25.91
N GLN A 51 11.50 6.57 -26.72
CA GLN A 51 12.75 5.96 -26.28
C GLN A 51 13.51 6.85 -25.30
N GLU A 52 13.56 8.17 -25.54
CA GLU A 52 14.13 9.16 -24.62
C GLU A 52 13.40 9.17 -23.28
N LEU A 53 12.06 9.26 -23.31
CA LEU A 53 11.23 9.23 -22.10
C LEU A 53 11.39 7.92 -21.32
N LYS A 54 11.50 6.79 -22.03
CA LYS A 54 11.78 5.49 -21.39
C LYS A 54 13.13 5.50 -20.70
N GLN A 55 14.17 6.02 -21.34
CA GLN A 55 15.50 6.12 -20.73
C GLN A 55 15.49 7.04 -19.50
N GLU A 56 14.80 8.18 -19.58
CA GLU A 56 14.63 9.09 -18.45
C GLU A 56 13.89 8.42 -17.29
N ALA A 57 12.79 7.72 -17.57
CA ALA A 57 12.03 6.97 -16.57
C ALA A 57 12.88 5.87 -15.91
N GLU A 58 13.68 5.13 -16.68
CA GLU A 58 14.61 4.12 -16.16
C GLU A 58 15.71 4.75 -15.28
N GLN A 59 16.25 5.90 -15.67
CA GLN A 59 17.22 6.64 -14.85
C GLN A 59 16.60 7.14 -13.55
N ASN A 60 15.40 7.71 -13.61
CA ASN A 60 14.68 8.18 -12.43
C ASN A 60 14.32 7.02 -11.50
N LYS A 61 13.91 5.87 -12.05
CA LYS A 61 13.72 4.65 -11.28
C LYS A 61 15.00 4.22 -10.57
N LYS A 62 16.14 4.15 -11.27
CA LYS A 62 17.44 3.80 -10.66
C LYS A 62 17.83 4.75 -9.53
N LYS A 63 17.60 6.06 -9.69
CA LYS A 63 17.84 7.05 -8.62
C LYS A 63 16.94 6.80 -7.41
N LEU A 64 15.67 6.50 -7.65
CA LEU A 64 14.70 6.22 -6.58
C LEU A 64 15.03 4.91 -5.86
N ASP A 65 15.39 3.86 -6.60
CA ASP A 65 15.81 2.58 -6.04
C ASP A 65 17.11 2.71 -5.22
N ALA A 66 18.03 3.59 -5.64
CA ALA A 66 19.26 3.87 -4.89
C ALA A 66 18.99 4.57 -3.54
N VAL A 67 17.98 5.43 -3.47
CA VAL A 67 17.63 6.17 -2.24
C VAL A 67 16.67 5.37 -1.34
N GLY A 68 15.71 4.68 -1.94
CA GLY A 68 14.56 4.07 -1.25
C GLY A 68 14.45 2.56 -1.36
N GLY A 69 15.52 1.87 -1.78
CA GLY A 69 15.50 0.42 -1.97
C GLY A 69 15.05 -0.36 -0.72
N GLN A 70 14.47 -1.54 -0.93
CA GLN A 70 13.95 -2.40 0.14
C GLN A 70 14.99 -2.68 1.23
N ALA A 71 16.27 -2.82 0.87
CA ALA A 71 17.36 -3.01 1.82
C ALA A 71 17.53 -1.84 2.81
N SER A 72 17.28 -0.60 2.37
CA SER A 72 17.31 0.59 3.23
C SER A 72 16.17 0.55 4.26
N LEU A 73 14.98 0.11 3.82
CA LEU A 73 13.83 -0.01 4.71
C LEU A 73 13.95 -1.18 5.70
N GLU A 74 14.47 -2.33 5.28
CA GLU A 74 14.75 -3.47 6.17
C GLU A 74 15.81 -3.10 7.22
N THR A 75 16.87 -2.40 6.82
CA THR A 75 17.88 -1.87 7.74
C THR A 75 17.24 -0.92 8.76
N THR A 76 16.37 -0.01 8.29
CA THR A 76 15.65 0.91 9.17
C THR A 76 14.71 0.18 10.14
N LEU A 77 14.03 -0.88 9.69
CA LEU A 77 13.19 -1.72 10.56
C LEU A 77 14.03 -2.40 11.65
N ALA A 78 15.20 -2.96 11.30
CA ALA A 78 16.10 -3.59 12.26
C ALA A 78 16.59 -2.59 13.32
N LEU A 79 16.99 -1.38 12.90
CA LEU A 79 17.36 -0.30 13.84
C LEU A 79 16.20 0.08 14.77
N LEU A 80 14.98 0.16 14.24
CA LEU A 80 13.79 0.48 15.02
C LEU A 80 13.44 -0.64 16.01
N GLN A 81 13.62 -1.91 15.64
CA GLN A 81 13.46 -3.06 16.53
C GLN A 81 14.46 -3.00 17.70
N THR A 82 15.73 -2.72 17.42
CA THR A 82 16.75 -2.52 18.46
C THR A 82 16.38 -1.38 19.39
N ALA A 83 15.96 -0.23 18.85
CA ALA A 83 15.55 0.92 19.66
C ALA A 83 14.26 0.66 20.48
N ALA A 84 13.37 -0.22 20.00
CA ALA A 84 12.20 -0.65 20.75
C ALA A 84 12.59 -1.57 21.92
N ALA A 85 13.49 -2.54 21.69
CA ALA A 85 14.01 -3.42 22.72
C ALA A 85 14.78 -2.64 23.81
N GLN A 86 15.60 -1.67 23.42
CA GLN A 86 16.30 -0.79 24.36
C GLN A 86 15.34 0.00 25.26
N ALA A 87 14.27 0.57 24.69
CA ALA A 87 13.27 1.28 25.48
C ALA A 87 12.49 0.35 26.43
N GLU A 88 12.27 -0.90 26.03
CA GLU A 88 11.67 -1.91 26.91
C GLU A 88 12.60 -2.25 28.08
N GLU A 89 13.88 -2.52 27.81
CA GLU A 89 14.91 -2.77 28.82
C GLU A 89 15.07 -1.58 29.78
N GLU A 90 15.06 -0.34 29.28
CA GLU A 90 15.09 0.87 30.11
C GLU A 90 13.88 0.94 31.06
N SER A 91 12.68 0.61 30.57
CA SER A 91 11.48 0.56 31.41
C SER A 91 11.55 -0.54 32.47
N GLU A 92 12.16 -1.69 32.16
CA GLU A 92 12.39 -2.79 33.09
C GLU A 92 13.43 -2.43 34.15
N LYS A 93 14.50 -1.71 33.78
CA LYS A 93 15.49 -1.21 34.74
C LYS A 93 14.86 -0.28 35.78
N ILE A 94 13.97 0.62 35.36
CA ILE A 94 13.24 1.51 36.28
C ILE A 94 12.35 0.68 37.22
N ALA A 95 11.68 -0.34 36.69
CA ALA A 95 10.86 -1.25 37.50
C ALA A 95 11.70 -2.04 38.52
N ASN A 96 12.85 -2.58 38.13
CA ASN A 96 13.72 -3.34 39.02
C ASN A 96 14.28 -2.47 40.15
N LYS A 97 14.76 -1.26 39.85
CA LYS A 97 15.24 -0.33 40.89
C LYS A 97 14.15 0.05 41.90
N PHE A 98 12.88 0.13 41.47
CA PHE A 98 11.77 0.32 42.40
C PHE A 98 11.56 -0.90 43.32
N LEU A 99 11.66 -2.12 42.79
CA LEU A 99 11.57 -3.35 43.59
C LEU A 99 12.74 -3.49 44.59
N ASP A 100 13.91 -2.96 44.23
CA ASP A 100 15.09 -2.90 45.09
C ASP A 100 15.00 -1.77 46.15
N ASN A 101 13.89 -1.04 46.20
CA ASN A 101 13.64 0.13 47.07
C ASN A 101 14.58 1.33 46.82
N GLU A 102 15.17 1.43 45.62
CA GLU A 102 16.03 2.56 45.24
C GLU A 102 15.25 3.80 44.79
N HIS A 103 13.94 3.67 44.50
CA HIS A 103 13.07 4.77 44.08
C HIS A 103 11.87 4.96 45.00
N SER A 104 11.47 6.23 45.18
CA SER A 104 10.17 6.57 45.77
C SER A 104 9.03 6.27 44.79
N VAL A 105 7.83 6.04 45.33
CA VAL A 105 6.63 5.74 44.52
C VAL A 105 6.34 6.86 43.51
N GLU A 106 6.49 8.12 43.92
CA GLU A 106 6.23 9.28 43.05
C GLU A 106 7.24 9.38 41.89
N SER A 107 8.55 9.23 42.17
CA SER A 107 9.60 9.22 41.14
C SER A 107 9.44 8.03 40.18
N PHE A 108 9.08 6.86 40.71
CA PHE A 108 8.80 5.69 39.87
C PHE A 108 7.65 5.95 38.89
N LEU A 109 6.52 6.51 39.36
CA LEU A 109 5.37 6.76 38.50
C LEU A 109 5.68 7.78 37.40
N GLU A 110 6.45 8.83 37.70
CA GLU A 110 6.86 9.83 36.70
C GLU A 110 7.77 9.22 35.61
N GLU A 111 8.80 8.48 36.01
CA GLU A 111 9.80 7.94 35.07
C GLU A 111 9.30 6.71 34.30
N PHE A 112 8.64 5.78 34.99
CA PHE A 112 8.18 4.52 34.40
C PHE A 112 7.07 4.76 33.38
N THR A 113 6.11 5.65 33.65
CA THR A 113 4.99 5.89 32.72
C THR A 113 5.47 6.50 31.41
N VAL A 114 6.44 7.43 31.46
CA VAL A 114 7.06 8.03 30.26
C VAL A 114 7.85 6.99 29.48
N SER A 115 8.70 6.22 30.16
CA SER A 115 9.54 5.19 29.54
C SER A 115 8.70 4.06 28.91
N ARG A 116 7.70 3.54 29.65
CA ARG A 116 6.82 2.48 29.16
C ARG A 116 5.95 2.92 27.99
N LYS A 117 5.48 4.17 28.00
CA LYS A 117 4.76 4.77 26.86
C LYS A 117 5.65 4.81 25.61
N LEU A 118 6.91 5.21 25.75
CA LEU A 118 7.86 5.24 24.64
C LEU A 118 8.09 3.83 24.06
N ALA A 119 8.31 2.82 24.92
CA ALA A 119 8.48 1.44 24.50
C ALA A 119 7.27 0.93 23.69
N HIS A 120 6.05 1.16 24.18
CA HIS A 120 4.82 0.78 23.46
C HIS A 120 4.67 1.50 22.12
N LEU A 121 4.96 2.80 22.05
CA LEU A 121 4.92 3.55 20.79
C LEU A 121 5.91 3.00 19.76
N ARG A 122 7.15 2.67 20.19
CA ARG A 122 8.15 2.08 19.29
C ARG A 122 7.73 0.68 18.83
N ARG A 123 7.16 -0.16 19.71
CA ARG A 123 6.63 -1.49 19.36
C ARG A 123 5.55 -1.40 18.28
N VAL A 124 4.61 -0.45 18.41
CA VAL A 124 3.56 -0.21 17.40
C VAL A 124 4.17 0.26 16.09
N LYS A 125 5.18 1.14 16.11
CA LYS A 125 5.87 1.58 14.89
C LYS A 125 6.57 0.42 14.18
N VAL A 126 7.19 -0.50 14.91
CA VAL A 126 7.77 -1.74 14.35
C VAL A 126 6.69 -2.58 13.67
N GLU A 127 5.57 -2.85 14.35
CA GLU A 127 4.46 -3.63 13.80
C GLU A 127 3.93 -3.00 12.50
N LYS A 128 3.72 -1.67 12.49
CA LYS A 128 3.21 -0.95 11.34
C LYS A 128 4.18 -0.94 10.17
N MET A 129 5.47 -0.73 10.44
CA MET A 129 6.49 -0.77 9.41
C MET A 129 6.65 -2.18 8.82
N THR A 130 6.57 -3.22 9.65
CA THR A 130 6.59 -4.63 9.21
C THR A 130 5.38 -4.95 8.33
N GLU A 131 4.20 -4.45 8.70
CA GLU A 131 2.97 -4.58 7.90
C GLU A 131 3.12 -3.88 6.55
N LEU A 132 3.66 -2.66 6.51
CA LEU A 132 3.89 -1.90 5.27
C LEU A 132 4.88 -2.61 4.34
N LEU A 133 5.98 -3.16 4.86
CA LEU A 133 6.95 -3.92 4.07
C LEU A 133 6.32 -5.21 3.53
N THR A 134 5.54 -5.91 4.35
CA THR A 134 4.87 -7.15 3.94
C THR A 134 3.77 -6.91 2.90
N ARG A 135 3.07 -5.76 2.96
CA ARG A 135 2.06 -5.35 1.97
C ARG A 135 2.69 -4.83 0.68
N GLY A 136 3.73 -4.00 0.80
CA GLY A 136 4.49 -3.45 -0.33
C GLY A 136 5.12 -4.53 -1.18
N SER A 137 5.64 -5.60 -0.56
CA SER A 137 6.18 -6.77 -1.26
C SER A 137 5.12 -7.61 -1.97
N ARG A 138 3.82 -7.43 -1.69
CA ARG A 138 2.71 -8.16 -2.32
C ARG A 138 1.93 -7.36 -3.38
N GLY A 139 2.37 -6.15 -3.74
CA GLY A 139 1.75 -5.38 -4.83
C GLY A 139 0.26 -5.03 -4.65
N LEU A 140 -0.28 -5.11 -3.43
CA LEU A 140 -1.70 -4.80 -3.19
C LEU A 140 -1.93 -3.30 -2.94
N PRO A 141 -3.02 -2.73 -3.49
CA PRO A 141 -3.30 -1.30 -3.38
C PRO A 141 -3.56 -0.88 -1.92
N TYR A 142 -3.04 0.30 -1.60
CA TYR A 142 -3.27 1.04 -0.36
C TYR A 142 -4.79 1.29 -0.18
N GLY A 143 -5.49 0.46 0.60
CA GLY A 143 -6.92 0.66 0.82
C GLY A 143 -7.67 -0.33 1.72
N ALA A 144 -7.06 -1.44 2.16
CA ALA A 144 -7.71 -2.34 3.10
C ALA A 144 -7.33 -1.98 4.55
N ALA A 145 -8.15 -1.15 5.19
CA ALA A 145 -8.15 -0.99 6.65
C ALA A 145 -8.50 -2.34 7.27
N THR A 146 -7.48 -3.07 7.73
CA THR A 146 -7.66 -4.40 8.29
C THR A 146 -8.24 -4.32 9.69
N ARG A 147 -9.20 -5.20 9.96
CA ARG A 147 -9.85 -5.63 11.22
C ARG A 147 -9.06 -5.41 12.53
N GLY A 148 -7.73 -5.37 12.50
CA GLY A 148 -6.88 -4.99 13.62
C GLY A 148 -6.95 -3.51 14.03
N HIS A 149 -7.33 -2.58 13.14
CA HIS A 149 -7.38 -1.14 13.47
C HIS A 149 -8.52 -0.80 14.46
N LEU A 150 -9.67 -1.48 14.35
CA LEU A 150 -10.76 -1.35 15.32
C LEU A 150 -10.43 -2.03 16.66
N HIS A 151 -9.77 -3.19 16.63
CA HIS A 151 -9.28 -3.84 17.85
C HIS A 151 -8.21 -2.99 18.55
N PHE A 152 -7.39 -2.27 17.78
CA PHE A 152 -6.36 -1.37 18.28
C PHE A 152 -6.93 -0.11 18.92
N LEU A 153 -7.97 0.50 18.34
CA LEU A 153 -8.72 1.59 18.99
C LEU A 153 -9.45 1.10 20.25
N ALA A 154 -9.98 -0.13 20.23
CA ALA A 154 -10.61 -0.72 21.42
C ALA A 154 -9.59 -0.97 22.54
N VAL A 155 -8.37 -1.42 22.23
CA VAL A 155 -7.31 -1.59 23.23
C VAL A 155 -6.80 -0.23 23.76
N LEU A 156 -6.63 0.78 22.89
CA LEU A 156 -6.21 2.13 23.31
C LEU A 156 -7.25 2.84 24.19
N LEU A 157 -8.55 2.64 23.91
CA LEU A 157 -9.64 3.29 24.65
C LEU A 157 -10.03 2.54 25.93
N LEU A 158 -9.74 1.23 26.04
CA LEU A 158 -10.05 0.42 27.23
C LEU A 158 -8.87 0.21 28.19
N GLN A 159 -7.70 0.80 27.90
CA GLN A 159 -6.50 0.68 28.72
C GLN A 159 -6.38 1.58 29.96
N PRO A 160 -7.23 2.59 30.26
CA PRO A 160 -7.03 3.34 31.50
C PRO A 160 -7.51 2.60 32.76
N HIS A 161 -8.14 1.42 32.66
CA HIS A 161 -8.72 0.75 33.85
C HIS A 161 -8.24 -0.67 34.18
N LEU A 162 -7.57 -1.39 33.27
CA LEU A 162 -7.17 -2.79 33.54
C LEU A 162 -5.76 -2.97 34.13
N LEU A 163 -4.93 -1.91 34.20
CA LEU A 163 -3.58 -2.00 34.78
C LEU A 163 -3.46 -1.46 36.21
N LEU A 164 -4.54 -0.95 36.81
CA LEU A 164 -4.54 -0.46 38.20
C LEU A 164 -5.35 -1.34 39.17
N LEU A 165 -5.76 -2.55 38.78
CA LEU A 165 -6.63 -3.38 39.63
C LEU A 165 -5.97 -4.42 40.55
N PRO A 166 -4.65 -4.74 40.54
CA PRO A 166 -4.12 -5.65 41.56
C PRO A 166 -3.37 -4.99 42.73
N GLN A 167 -3.16 -3.67 42.81
CA GLN A 167 -2.22 -3.12 43.82
C GLN A 167 -2.78 -2.10 44.82
N LEU A 168 -4.09 -1.91 44.88
CA LEU A 168 -4.72 -1.12 45.95
C LEU A 168 -5.96 -1.85 46.49
N LEU A 169 -5.73 -2.93 47.24
CA LEU A 169 -6.76 -3.39 48.17
C LEU A 169 -6.11 -3.97 49.44
N PRO A 170 -6.13 -3.23 50.57
CA PRO A 170 -5.81 -3.84 51.86
C PRO A 170 -6.85 -4.92 52.16
N HIS A 171 -6.38 -6.01 52.75
CA HIS A 171 -7.15 -7.18 53.14
C HIS A 171 -8.55 -6.85 53.68
N THR A 172 -9.52 -7.71 53.33
CA THR A 172 -10.94 -7.78 53.76
C THR A 172 -12.00 -7.16 52.83
N LEU A 173 -12.27 -7.81 51.68
CA LEU A 173 -13.58 -7.72 51.01
C LEU A 173 -14.09 -9.15 50.72
N PRO A 174 -15.37 -9.46 50.97
CA PRO A 174 -15.92 -10.81 50.83
C PRO A 174 -15.97 -11.24 49.35
N THR A 175 -15.59 -12.49 49.09
CA THR A 175 -15.45 -13.13 47.75
C THR A 175 -16.68 -12.98 46.84
N SER A 176 -17.85 -12.71 47.41
CA SER A 176 -19.11 -12.42 46.71
C SER A 176 -19.05 -11.16 45.81
N THR A 177 -18.42 -10.07 46.25
CA THR A 177 -18.43 -8.80 45.49
C THR A 177 -17.46 -8.81 44.31
N LEU A 178 -16.34 -9.53 44.43
CA LEU A 178 -15.32 -9.69 43.39
C LEU A 178 -15.84 -10.53 42.22
N LEU A 179 -16.62 -11.58 42.51
CA LEU A 179 -17.31 -12.39 41.51
C LEU A 179 -18.35 -11.55 40.75
N HIS A 180 -19.07 -10.66 41.45
CA HIS A 180 -20.08 -9.80 40.83
C HIS A 180 -19.47 -8.78 39.86
N ILE A 181 -18.32 -8.17 40.19
CA ILE A 181 -17.61 -7.22 39.31
C ILE A 181 -17.04 -7.92 38.07
N HIS A 182 -16.50 -9.13 38.24
CA HIS A 182 -15.94 -9.91 37.12
C HIS A 182 -17.04 -10.47 36.18
N ILE A 183 -18.21 -10.82 36.73
CA ILE A 183 -19.39 -11.22 35.93
C ILE A 183 -19.96 -10.00 35.19
N HIS A 184 -20.03 -8.83 35.82
CA HIS A 184 -20.58 -7.63 35.18
C HIS A 184 -19.69 -7.11 34.04
N THR A 185 -18.37 -7.15 34.20
CA THR A 185 -17.41 -6.76 33.14
C THR A 185 -17.38 -7.76 31.98
N ARG A 186 -17.52 -9.07 32.25
CA ARG A 186 -17.65 -10.09 31.20
C ARG A 186 -19.01 -10.04 30.48
N SER A 187 -20.11 -9.77 31.19
CA SER A 187 -21.43 -9.58 30.60
C SER A 187 -21.50 -8.33 29.72
N PHE A 188 -20.88 -7.22 30.14
CA PHE A 188 -20.80 -6.00 29.31
C PHE A 188 -20.00 -6.22 28.04
N LEU A 189 -18.88 -6.93 28.13
CA LEU A 189 -18.05 -7.27 26.96
C LEU A 189 -18.80 -8.24 26.02
N CYS A 190 -19.54 -9.21 26.56
CA CYS A 190 -20.35 -10.13 25.78
C CYS A 190 -21.50 -9.41 25.05
N LEU A 191 -22.25 -8.54 25.75
CA LEU A 191 -23.33 -7.73 25.15
C LEU A 191 -22.80 -6.77 24.06
N PHE A 192 -21.63 -6.17 24.27
CA PHE A 192 -21.03 -5.26 23.30
C PHE A 192 -20.57 -6.00 22.02
N LEU A 193 -20.01 -7.21 22.16
CA LEU A 193 -19.64 -8.05 21.03
C LEU A 193 -20.86 -8.65 20.30
N THR A 194 -21.93 -9.04 21.01
CA THR A 194 -23.13 -9.62 20.37
C THR A 194 -24.03 -8.58 19.71
N CYS A 195 -24.16 -7.36 20.27
CA CYS A 195 -24.92 -6.28 19.64
C CYS A 195 -24.25 -5.74 18.37
N ASN A 196 -22.91 -5.70 18.34
CA ASN A 196 -22.18 -5.24 17.15
C ASN A 196 -22.19 -6.30 16.02
N LEU A 197 -22.15 -7.60 16.36
CA LEU A 197 -22.36 -8.68 15.36
C LEU A 197 -23.76 -8.66 14.74
N ARG A 198 -24.80 -8.28 15.51
CA ARG A 198 -26.18 -8.24 15.01
C ARG A 198 -26.46 -7.05 14.09
N GLY A 199 -25.76 -5.92 14.30
CA GLY A 199 -25.80 -4.77 13.38
C GLY A 199 -25.17 -5.09 12.02
N ILE A 200 -24.03 -5.78 12.00
CA ILE A 200 -23.30 -6.10 10.76
C ILE A 200 -23.98 -7.20 9.93
N ILE A 201 -24.73 -8.12 10.55
CA ILE A 201 -25.51 -9.14 9.81
C ILE A 201 -26.79 -8.54 9.19
N GLY A 202 -27.28 -7.39 9.69
CA GLY A 202 -28.44 -6.68 9.14
C GLY A 202 -28.17 -5.99 7.81
N ASP A 203 -26.94 -5.49 7.58
CA ASP A 203 -26.57 -4.76 6.36
C ASP A 203 -26.22 -5.66 5.16
N VAL A 204 -26.05 -6.98 5.36
CA VAL A 204 -25.76 -7.91 4.24
C VAL A 204 -27.03 -8.43 3.55
N LYS A 205 -28.22 -8.04 3.99
CA LYS A 205 -29.49 -8.60 3.46
C LYS A 205 -30.33 -7.62 2.64
N ASN A 206 -29.75 -6.55 2.12
CA ASN A 206 -30.46 -5.60 1.25
C ASN A 206 -29.79 -5.30 -0.11
N ASP A 207 -28.84 -6.14 -0.52
CA ASP A 207 -28.38 -6.20 -1.92
C ASP A 207 -28.84 -7.54 -2.52
N GLY A 208 -30.09 -7.56 -2.97
CA GLY A 208 -30.74 -8.68 -3.65
C GLY A 208 -32.03 -8.23 -4.33
#